data_AF-A0A1E4I9R9-F1
#
_entry.id   AF-A0A1E4I9R9-F1
#
_cell.length_a   1.000
_cell.length_b   1.000
_cell.length_c   1.000
_cell.angle_alpha   90.00
_cell.angle_beta   90.00
_cell.angle_gamma   90.00
#
_symmetry.space_group_name_H-M   'P 1'
#
loop_
_entity.id
_entity.type
_entity.pdbx_description
1 polymer ?
#
loop_
_entity_poly.entity_id
_entity_poly.type
_entity_poly.pdbx_seq_one_letter_code
_entity_poly.pdbx_strand_id
1 'polypeptide(L)'
;MKTYIVGGAVRDRLLGLPVADRDHVVVGATPDDMVALGYQPVGKDFPVFLHPQTHEEYALARTERKSGHGYKGFTVYAAPEVTLEEDLRRRDLTINAMAEDAAGALVDPYGGQRDLAARVFRHVSEAFAEDPVRILRVARFAARFNDFTVAPETNALMRRMVDNGEIDALVPERVWQEIARGLMEAQPSRMFQALRDCGALARLLPEIDRLFGVPQPPQHHPEIDTGVHVMLVVDWAAQQSMSLPVRFAALTHDLGKGVTPPELWPAHHGHEGKSVELVRALSERIRVPVDCRDLAVAVARDHGNAHRALELRPGTVVELLERVDAFRRPERFEAFLQACECDFRGRPGYEDKSFPQPDYLRQALRAAQAIDAGAVARSVEPARIREAIFEARARAVAASRSQGGAHWEHFPHQADIGVRGIGPTVTAAFEQAARAMTAVVTDPSGVAANEAVDIRCEAPDDELLLVDWLNTLILEMAARHLLFGRFEVRLDGHRLHATAWGEPVDPGKHQPAVEIKGATYTELKVGRNESGQWFAQCVVDV
;
A
#
# COMPACT_ATOMS: atom_id res chain seq x y z
N MET A 1 -7.94 24.44 -45.06
CA MET A 1 -7.89 23.69 -43.80
C MET A 1 -7.52 22.23 -44.04
N LYS A 2 -6.45 21.74 -43.42
CA LYS A 2 -6.10 20.31 -43.33
C LYS A 2 -6.18 19.88 -41.87
N THR A 3 -6.67 18.68 -41.61
CA THR A 3 -6.89 18.12 -40.28
C THR A 3 -6.13 16.83 -40.11
N TYR A 4 -5.49 16.67 -38.94
CA TYR A 4 -4.70 15.49 -38.60
C TYR A 4 -5.05 15.03 -37.20
N ILE A 5 -5.17 13.72 -37.01
CA ILE A 5 -5.21 13.11 -35.67
C ILE A 5 -3.77 13.13 -35.14
N VAL A 6 -3.56 13.53 -33.89
CA VAL A 6 -2.22 13.72 -33.33
C VAL A 6 -2.06 13.13 -31.94
N GLY A 7 -0.81 12.96 -31.51
CA GLY A 7 -0.48 12.73 -30.10
C GLY A 7 -0.87 11.36 -29.58
N GLY A 8 -1.58 11.33 -28.45
CA GLY A 8 -1.89 10.11 -27.72
C GLY A 8 -2.68 9.10 -28.53
N ALA A 9 -3.62 9.59 -29.36
CA ALA A 9 -4.44 8.74 -30.23
C ALA A 9 -3.60 7.93 -31.23
N VAL A 10 -2.62 8.58 -31.87
CA VAL A 10 -1.73 7.92 -32.85
C VAL A 10 -0.81 6.93 -32.14
N ARG A 11 -0.21 7.32 -31.02
CA ARG A 11 0.64 6.46 -30.19
C ARG A 11 -0.10 5.20 -29.73
N ASP A 12 -1.26 5.38 -29.11
CA ASP A 12 -2.03 4.29 -28.51
C ASP A 12 -2.53 3.33 -29.59
N ARG A 13 -2.97 3.85 -30.76
CA ARG A 13 -3.30 3.02 -31.94
C ARG A 13 -2.12 2.17 -32.40
N LEU A 14 -0.92 2.76 -32.53
CA LEU A 14 0.28 2.05 -32.97
C LEU A 14 0.76 1.00 -31.95
N LEU A 15 0.44 1.19 -30.66
CA LEU A 15 0.67 0.20 -29.60
C LEU A 15 -0.43 -0.87 -29.51
N GLY A 16 -1.49 -0.77 -30.32
CA GLY A 16 -2.66 -1.67 -30.24
C GLY A 16 -3.51 -1.46 -28.98
N LEU A 17 -3.40 -0.30 -28.34
CA LEU A 17 -4.20 0.08 -27.17
C LEU A 17 -5.52 0.75 -27.59
N PRO A 18 -6.57 0.67 -26.75
CA PRO A 18 -7.80 1.42 -26.97
C PRO A 18 -7.53 2.93 -27.04
N VAL A 19 -8.02 3.58 -28.09
CA VAL A 19 -7.97 5.04 -28.23
C VAL A 19 -9.18 5.64 -27.52
N ALA A 20 -8.94 6.32 -26.40
CA ALA A 20 -10.01 6.95 -25.62
C ALA A 20 -10.46 8.28 -26.24
N ASP A 21 -9.51 9.17 -26.50
CA ASP A 21 -9.76 10.53 -27.02
C ASP A 21 -8.97 10.75 -28.31
N ARG A 22 -9.55 11.51 -29.24
CA ARG A 22 -8.94 11.89 -30.52
C ARG A 22 -8.72 13.39 -30.55
N ASP A 23 -7.47 13.78 -30.36
CA ASP A 23 -7.03 15.16 -30.52
C ASP A 23 -6.72 15.43 -31.99
N HIS A 24 -7.27 16.52 -32.52
CA HIS A 24 -7.03 16.94 -33.89
C HIS A 24 -6.20 18.23 -33.93
N VAL A 25 -5.27 18.31 -34.88
CA VAL A 25 -4.58 19.55 -35.24
C VAL A 25 -5.06 20.02 -36.61
N VAL A 26 -5.34 21.31 -36.68
CA VAL A 26 -5.85 22.00 -37.85
C VAL A 26 -4.78 22.96 -38.39
N VAL A 27 -4.42 22.79 -39.66
CA VAL A 27 -3.42 23.60 -40.36
C VAL A 27 -4.09 24.41 -41.48
N GLY A 28 -3.64 25.65 -41.68
CA GLY A 28 -4.15 26.54 -42.73
C GLY A 28 -5.59 26.97 -42.51
N ALA A 29 -5.91 27.36 -41.27
CA ALA A 29 -7.17 27.97 -40.87
C ALA A 29 -6.93 29.01 -39.76
N THR A 30 -7.83 29.99 -39.65
CA THR A 30 -7.86 30.99 -38.59
C THR A 30 -8.95 30.66 -37.54
N PRO A 31 -8.93 31.28 -36.35
CA PRO A 31 -10.03 31.17 -35.39
C PRO A 31 -11.40 31.53 -35.98
N ASP A 32 -11.44 32.58 -36.81
CA ASP A 32 -12.69 33.03 -37.44
C ASP A 32 -13.21 31.99 -38.45
N ASP A 33 -12.32 31.31 -39.18
CA ASP A 33 -12.70 30.20 -40.06
C ASP A 33 -13.33 29.04 -39.26
N MET A 34 -12.73 28.69 -38.11
CA MET A 34 -13.24 27.61 -37.24
C MET A 34 -14.64 27.94 -36.72
N VAL A 35 -14.87 29.17 -36.24
CA VAL A 35 -16.18 29.64 -35.77
C VAL A 35 -17.19 29.68 -36.91
N ALA A 36 -16.80 30.14 -38.11
CA ALA A 36 -17.66 30.16 -39.28
C ALA A 36 -18.10 28.75 -39.70
N LEU A 37 -17.26 27.72 -39.45
CA LEU A 37 -17.58 26.31 -39.67
C LEU A 37 -18.40 25.68 -38.52
N GLY A 38 -18.77 26.45 -37.51
CA GLY A 38 -19.62 26.01 -36.39
C GLY A 38 -18.87 25.37 -35.22
N TYR A 39 -17.53 25.41 -35.22
CA TYR A 39 -16.74 24.92 -34.08
C TYR A 39 -16.88 25.87 -32.89
N GLN A 40 -16.93 25.30 -31.69
CA GLN A 40 -17.11 26.06 -30.45
C GLN A 40 -15.77 26.29 -29.75
N PRO A 41 -15.31 27.54 -29.54
CA PRO A 41 -14.04 27.80 -28.87
C PRO A 41 -14.06 27.38 -27.40
N VAL A 42 -12.96 26.78 -26.94
CA VAL A 42 -12.77 26.32 -25.56
C VAL A 42 -11.55 27.00 -24.94
N GLY A 43 -11.77 27.64 -23.79
CA GLY A 43 -10.71 28.37 -23.09
C GLY A 43 -10.43 29.74 -23.71
N LYS A 44 -9.70 30.58 -22.98
CA LYS A 44 -9.38 31.96 -23.40
C LYS A 44 -7.97 32.11 -23.96
N ASP A 45 -7.05 31.23 -23.56
CA ASP A 45 -5.61 31.41 -23.78
C ASP A 45 -5.06 30.56 -24.93
N PHE A 46 -5.84 29.61 -25.46
CA PHE A 46 -5.41 28.67 -26.50
C PHE A 46 -6.50 28.50 -27.58
N PRO A 47 -6.12 28.41 -28.87
CA PRO A 47 -7.08 28.25 -29.97
C PRO A 47 -7.51 26.79 -30.13
N VAL A 48 -8.23 26.26 -29.13
CA VAL A 48 -8.83 24.93 -29.13
C VAL A 48 -10.34 25.07 -29.32
N PHE A 49 -10.93 24.19 -30.12
CA PHE A 49 -12.35 24.22 -30.45
C PHE A 49 -12.97 22.82 -30.36
N LEU A 50 -14.26 22.73 -30.03
CA LEU A 50 -15.04 21.50 -30.11
C LEU A 50 -15.72 21.39 -31.47
N HIS A 51 -15.64 20.20 -32.05
CA HIS A 51 -16.34 19.86 -33.28
C HIS A 51 -17.88 19.88 -33.09
N PRO A 52 -18.66 20.48 -33.99
CA PRO A 52 -20.09 20.73 -33.77
C PRO A 52 -20.97 19.47 -33.64
N GLN A 53 -20.54 18.32 -34.18
CA GLN A 53 -21.31 17.08 -34.11
C GLN A 53 -20.71 16.04 -33.16
N THR A 54 -19.37 15.97 -33.09
CA THR A 54 -18.68 14.91 -32.35
C THR A 54 -18.18 15.38 -31.00
N HIS A 55 -18.10 16.71 -30.78
CA HIS A 55 -17.49 17.32 -29.61
C HIS A 55 -16.02 16.92 -29.36
N GLU A 56 -15.34 16.36 -30.37
CA GLU A 56 -13.90 16.11 -30.33
C GLU A 56 -13.11 17.43 -30.35
N GLU A 57 -11.90 17.44 -29.79
CA GLU A 57 -11.05 18.63 -29.66
C GLU A 57 -10.22 18.88 -30.93
N TYR A 58 -10.30 20.11 -31.46
CA TYR A 58 -9.58 20.58 -32.64
C TYR A 58 -8.77 21.81 -32.28
N ALA A 59 -7.44 21.67 -32.26
CA ALA A 59 -6.52 22.77 -31.98
C ALA A 59 -5.94 23.33 -33.28
N LEU A 60 -5.90 24.66 -33.43
CA LEU A 60 -5.12 25.27 -34.50
C LEU A 60 -3.62 25.04 -34.27
N ALA A 61 -2.90 24.71 -35.34
CA ALA A 61 -1.45 24.61 -35.33
C ALA A 61 -0.83 25.93 -34.84
N ARG A 62 0.15 25.81 -33.95
CA ARG A 62 0.74 26.98 -33.28
C ARG A 62 2.21 26.78 -32.97
N THR A 63 2.90 27.91 -32.86
CA THR A 63 4.21 28.00 -32.24
C THR A 63 4.08 28.68 -30.87
N GLU A 64 4.99 28.34 -29.96
CA GLU A 64 5.04 28.90 -28.62
C GLU A 64 6.38 29.62 -28.48
N ARG A 65 6.38 30.85 -27.94
CA ARG A 65 7.61 31.58 -27.62
C ARG A 65 7.63 31.96 -26.16
N LYS A 66 8.67 31.53 -25.44
CA LYS A 66 8.90 31.88 -24.03
C LYS A 66 9.07 33.40 -23.89
N SER A 67 8.11 34.04 -23.23
CA SER A 67 8.07 35.47 -22.92
C SER A 67 8.32 35.77 -21.43
N GLY A 68 8.42 34.74 -20.57
CA GLY A 68 8.70 34.87 -19.14
C GLY A 68 8.97 33.53 -18.44
N HIS A 69 9.06 33.55 -17.10
CA HIS A 69 9.13 32.33 -16.28
C HIS A 69 7.72 31.88 -15.87
N GLY A 70 7.51 30.56 -15.77
CA GLY A 70 6.24 29.95 -15.36
C GLY A 70 5.21 29.75 -16.49
N TYR A 71 4.07 29.16 -16.15
CA TYR A 71 3.05 28.67 -17.10
C TYR A 71 2.42 29.74 -18.01
N LYS A 72 2.38 31.00 -17.58
CA LYS A 72 1.90 32.14 -18.39
C LYS A 72 3.00 32.83 -19.19
N GLY A 73 4.23 32.33 -19.15
CA GLY A 73 5.38 32.89 -19.83
C GLY A 73 5.46 32.52 -21.31
N PHE A 74 4.33 32.37 -22.01
CA PHE A 74 4.29 32.00 -23.42
C PHE A 74 3.39 32.93 -24.21
N THR A 75 3.90 33.42 -25.34
CA THR A 75 3.06 34.03 -26.37
C THR A 75 2.74 32.97 -27.41
N VAL A 76 1.45 32.66 -27.57
CA VAL A 76 0.96 31.73 -28.59
C VAL A 76 0.82 32.46 -29.91
N TYR A 77 1.44 31.93 -30.95
CA TYR A 77 1.24 32.38 -32.31
C TYR A 77 0.58 31.27 -33.12
N ALA A 78 -0.72 31.43 -33.38
CA ALA A 78 -1.51 30.55 -34.22
C ALA A 78 -1.91 31.33 -35.47
N ALA A 79 -1.32 30.95 -36.61
CA ALA A 79 -1.55 31.61 -37.87
C ALA A 79 -1.60 30.56 -38.99
N PRO A 80 -2.28 30.84 -40.12
CA PRO A 80 -2.46 29.87 -41.21
C PRO A 80 -1.14 29.33 -41.78
N GLU A 81 -0.04 30.06 -41.62
CA GLU A 81 1.28 29.71 -42.13
C GLU A 81 2.01 28.69 -41.24
N VAL A 82 1.57 28.49 -39.98
CA VAL A 82 2.19 27.53 -39.07
C VAL A 82 1.98 26.12 -39.61
N THR A 83 3.09 25.42 -39.84
CA THR A 83 3.08 24.07 -40.40
C THR A 83 2.77 23.01 -39.35
N LEU A 84 2.34 21.83 -39.80
CA LEU A 84 2.18 20.66 -38.93
C LEU A 84 3.51 20.31 -38.24
N GLU A 85 4.62 20.38 -38.97
CA GLU A 85 5.95 20.05 -38.43
C GLU A 85 6.34 20.99 -37.28
N GLU A 86 6.10 22.29 -37.41
CA GLU A 86 6.34 23.27 -36.33
C GLU A 86 5.46 23.01 -35.10
N ASP A 87 4.19 22.62 -35.28
CA ASP A 87 3.31 22.23 -34.16
C ASP A 87 3.79 20.94 -33.48
N LEU A 88 4.25 19.95 -34.25
CA LEU A 88 4.79 18.71 -33.70
C LEU A 88 6.11 18.97 -32.95
N ARG A 89 6.93 19.93 -33.39
CA ARG A 89 8.23 20.28 -32.79
C ARG A 89 8.13 20.73 -31.33
N ARG A 90 7.07 21.46 -30.99
CA ARG A 90 6.86 22.01 -29.64
C ARG A 90 6.36 20.97 -28.64
N ARG A 91 6.02 19.76 -29.07
CA ARG A 91 5.49 18.70 -28.19
C ARG A 91 6.58 18.14 -27.27
N ASP A 92 6.13 17.37 -26.28
CA ASP A 92 7.01 16.82 -25.26
C ASP A 92 7.89 15.68 -25.81
N LEU A 93 7.27 14.60 -26.27
CA LEU A 93 7.96 13.37 -26.66
C LEU A 93 7.74 13.03 -28.13
N THR A 94 8.75 12.42 -28.76
CA THR A 94 8.69 11.97 -30.17
C THR A 94 7.50 11.02 -30.40
N ILE A 95 7.23 10.12 -29.46
CA ILE A 95 6.08 9.21 -29.52
C ILE A 95 4.71 9.92 -29.48
N ASN A 96 4.67 11.18 -29.04
CA ASN A 96 3.47 12.03 -29.05
C ASN A 96 3.52 13.11 -30.15
N ALA A 97 4.57 13.12 -30.96
CA ALA A 97 4.82 14.07 -32.03
C ALA A 97 4.67 13.44 -33.42
N MET A 98 3.69 12.54 -33.54
CA MET A 98 3.24 11.94 -34.78
C MET A 98 1.83 12.43 -35.11
N ALA A 99 1.51 12.43 -36.39
CA ALA A 99 0.22 12.84 -36.92
C ALA A 99 -0.27 11.87 -37.99
N GLU A 100 -1.58 11.71 -38.12
CA GLU A 100 -2.21 10.86 -39.12
C GLU A 100 -3.24 11.68 -39.90
N ASP A 101 -3.18 11.63 -41.23
CA ASP A 101 -4.14 12.31 -42.08
C ASP A 101 -5.45 11.53 -42.26
N ALA A 102 -6.42 12.12 -42.95
CA ALA A 102 -7.72 11.49 -43.19
C ALA A 102 -7.64 10.21 -44.06
N ALA A 103 -6.55 9.99 -44.78
CA ALA A 103 -6.30 8.77 -45.55
C ALA A 103 -5.57 7.68 -44.73
N GLY A 104 -5.23 7.97 -43.47
CA GLY A 104 -4.47 7.09 -42.59
C GLY A 104 -2.96 7.14 -42.83
N ALA A 105 -2.47 8.11 -43.63
CA ALA A 105 -1.04 8.26 -43.85
C ALA A 105 -0.39 8.93 -42.63
N LEU A 106 0.66 8.30 -42.12
CA LEU A 106 1.38 8.74 -40.94
C LEU A 106 2.47 9.76 -41.30
N VAL A 107 2.48 10.88 -40.58
CA VAL A 107 3.46 11.94 -40.64
C VAL A 107 4.28 11.91 -39.34
N ASP A 108 5.56 11.57 -39.47
CA ASP A 108 6.48 11.39 -38.33
C ASP A 108 7.85 12.04 -38.60
N PRO A 109 7.95 13.39 -38.52
CA PRO A 109 9.19 14.11 -38.81
C PRO A 109 10.29 13.90 -37.75
N TYR A 110 9.93 13.44 -36.54
CA TYR A 110 10.84 13.34 -35.40
C TYR A 110 11.20 11.91 -34.99
N GLY A 111 10.76 10.91 -35.75
CA GLY A 111 11.11 9.50 -35.53
C GLY A 111 10.39 8.87 -34.34
N GLY A 112 9.17 9.30 -34.04
CA GLY A 112 8.30 8.75 -33.01
C GLY A 112 8.03 7.25 -33.21
N GLN A 113 7.87 6.75 -34.43
CA GLN A 113 7.70 5.31 -34.68
C GLN A 113 8.91 4.49 -34.25
N ARG A 114 10.11 4.99 -34.55
CA ARG A 114 11.36 4.33 -34.17
C ARG A 114 11.47 4.25 -32.64
N ASP A 115 11.21 5.37 -31.96
CA ASP A 115 11.30 5.42 -30.50
C ASP A 115 10.19 4.61 -29.83
N LEU A 116 8.99 4.54 -30.44
CA LEU A 116 7.88 3.71 -29.98
C LEU A 116 8.25 2.21 -30.08
N ALA A 117 8.80 1.79 -31.23
CA ALA A 117 9.27 0.42 -31.43
C ALA A 117 10.44 0.06 -30.50
N ALA A 118 11.34 1.03 -30.25
CA ALA A 118 12.46 0.87 -29.34
C ALA A 118 12.09 1.02 -27.86
N ARG A 119 10.83 1.35 -27.54
CA ARG A 119 10.37 1.55 -26.17
C ARG A 119 11.09 2.68 -25.43
N VAL A 120 11.24 3.84 -26.08
CA VAL A 120 12.04 4.97 -25.57
C VAL A 120 11.23 6.26 -25.47
N PHE A 121 11.31 6.93 -24.31
CA PHE A 121 10.88 8.31 -24.15
C PHE A 121 12.01 9.26 -24.56
N ARG A 122 11.84 9.90 -25.71
CA ARG A 122 12.77 10.89 -26.25
C ARG A 122 12.08 12.24 -26.42
N HIS A 123 12.71 13.31 -25.95
CA HIS A 123 12.21 14.66 -26.19
C HIS A 123 12.28 15.02 -27.69
N VAL A 124 11.34 15.83 -28.17
CA VAL A 124 11.27 16.22 -29.60
C VAL A 124 12.38 17.20 -29.97
N SER A 125 12.53 18.26 -29.18
CA SER A 125 13.46 19.36 -29.44
C SER A 125 13.77 20.13 -28.16
N GLU A 126 14.69 21.10 -28.24
CA GLU A 126 15.03 22.03 -27.15
C GLU A 126 13.81 22.77 -26.57
N ALA A 127 12.70 22.86 -27.30
CA ALA A 127 11.43 23.38 -26.79
C ALA A 127 10.93 22.62 -25.55
N PHE A 128 11.43 21.40 -25.29
CA PHE A 128 11.18 20.68 -24.04
C PHE A 128 11.56 21.48 -22.79
N ALA A 129 12.66 22.25 -22.82
CA ALA A 129 13.08 23.07 -21.68
C ALA A 129 12.16 24.28 -21.42
N GLU A 130 11.17 24.51 -22.27
CA GLU A 130 10.29 25.65 -22.11
C GLU A 130 9.29 25.45 -20.97
N ASP A 131 8.67 24.26 -20.84
CA ASP A 131 7.70 23.94 -19.78
C ASP A 131 8.24 22.85 -18.82
N PRO A 132 8.63 23.20 -17.59
CA PRO A 132 9.17 22.24 -16.62
C PRO A 132 8.18 21.15 -16.21
N VAL A 133 6.87 21.29 -16.47
CA VAL A 133 5.89 20.19 -16.27
C VAL A 133 6.21 18.98 -17.15
N ARG A 134 6.95 19.15 -18.26
CA ARG A 134 7.34 18.03 -19.12
C ARG A 134 8.18 16.99 -18.39
N ILE A 135 8.95 17.38 -17.37
CA ILE A 135 9.66 16.42 -16.49
C ILE A 135 8.66 15.50 -15.78
N LEU A 136 7.64 16.08 -15.16
CA LEU A 136 6.57 15.34 -14.48
C LEU A 136 5.78 14.45 -15.45
N ARG A 137 5.52 14.93 -16.67
CA ARG A 137 4.83 14.16 -17.71
C ARG A 137 5.64 12.95 -18.15
N VAL A 138 6.96 13.09 -18.34
CA VAL A 138 7.84 11.96 -18.65
C VAL A 138 7.82 10.94 -17.52
N ALA A 139 7.89 11.39 -16.26
CA ALA A 139 7.81 10.51 -15.11
C ALA A 139 6.45 9.77 -15.03
N ARG A 140 5.33 10.47 -15.28
CA ARG A 140 4.01 9.84 -15.38
C ARG A 140 3.96 8.80 -16.50
N PHE A 141 4.49 9.13 -17.68
CA PHE A 141 4.56 8.17 -18.78
C PHE A 141 5.40 6.95 -18.42
N ALA A 142 6.48 7.11 -17.65
CA ALA A 142 7.28 6.00 -17.16
C ALA A 142 6.51 5.07 -16.21
N ALA A 143 5.52 5.57 -15.47
CA ALA A 143 4.62 4.74 -14.67
C ALA A 143 3.51 4.06 -15.50
N ARG A 144 3.06 4.70 -16.59
CA ARG A 144 2.06 4.15 -17.52
C ARG A 144 2.61 3.05 -18.43
N PHE A 145 3.73 3.33 -19.11
CA PHE A 145 4.40 2.41 -20.02
C PHE A 145 5.64 1.86 -19.33
N ASN A 146 5.43 0.87 -18.47
CA ASN A 146 6.46 0.36 -17.56
C ASN A 146 7.59 -0.43 -18.24
N ASP A 147 7.42 -0.77 -19.52
CA ASP A 147 8.40 -1.39 -20.39
C ASP A 147 9.23 -0.38 -21.20
N PHE A 148 8.95 0.92 -21.09
CA PHE A 148 9.69 1.98 -21.76
C PHE A 148 10.84 2.52 -20.90
N THR A 149 11.83 3.16 -21.52
CA THR A 149 12.97 3.79 -20.84
C THR A 149 13.14 5.23 -21.26
N VAL A 150 13.68 6.09 -20.39
CA VAL A 150 13.99 7.48 -20.75
C VAL A 150 15.32 7.51 -21.51
N ALA A 151 15.35 8.16 -22.68
CA ALA A 151 16.57 8.29 -23.47
C ALA A 151 17.66 9.06 -22.68
N PRO A 152 18.94 8.66 -22.75
CA PRO A 152 20.02 9.31 -21.98
C PRO A 152 20.10 10.83 -22.16
N GLU A 153 19.95 11.32 -23.39
CA GLU A 153 19.93 12.75 -23.72
C GLU A 153 18.70 13.48 -23.17
N THR A 154 17.57 12.79 -23.05
CA THR A 154 16.35 13.35 -22.45
C THR A 154 16.52 13.46 -20.94
N ASN A 155 17.08 12.42 -20.30
CA ASN A 155 17.40 12.48 -18.88
C ASN A 155 18.45 13.57 -18.58
N ALA A 156 19.47 13.71 -19.42
CA ALA A 156 20.46 14.78 -19.30
C ALA A 156 19.84 16.19 -19.46
N LEU A 157 18.88 16.35 -20.38
CA LEU A 157 18.13 17.60 -20.51
C LEU A 157 17.30 17.90 -19.26
N MET A 158 16.55 16.92 -18.74
CA MET A 158 15.77 17.08 -17.51
C MET A 158 16.66 17.46 -16.32
N ARG A 159 17.84 16.83 -16.18
CA ARG A 159 18.84 17.21 -15.15
C ARG A 159 19.25 18.67 -15.28
N ARG A 160 19.61 19.12 -16.48
CA ARG A 160 19.96 20.54 -16.70
C ARG A 160 18.83 21.49 -16.32
N MET A 161 17.58 21.15 -16.65
CA MET A 161 16.41 21.95 -16.26
C MET A 161 16.25 22.04 -14.74
N VAL A 162 16.49 20.93 -14.03
CA VAL A 162 16.46 20.88 -12.55
C VAL A 162 17.60 21.71 -11.97
N ASP A 163 18.83 21.56 -12.46
CA ASP A 163 20.02 22.28 -12.01
C ASP A 163 19.87 23.81 -12.22
N ASN A 164 19.19 24.21 -13.30
CA ASN A 164 18.87 25.60 -13.61
C ASN A 164 17.72 26.17 -12.76
N GLY A 165 17.10 25.36 -11.89
CA GLY A 165 16.01 25.81 -11.00
C GLY A 165 14.66 25.97 -11.70
N GLU A 166 14.48 25.46 -12.93
CA GLU A 166 13.21 25.62 -13.66
C GLU A 166 12.03 24.94 -12.94
N ILE A 167 12.33 23.85 -12.24
CA ILE A 167 11.35 23.08 -11.48
C ILE A 167 10.78 23.86 -10.29
N ASP A 168 11.54 24.82 -9.74
CA ASP A 168 11.14 25.63 -8.59
C ASP A 168 10.04 26.64 -8.97
N ALA A 169 9.84 26.90 -10.26
CA ALA A 169 8.77 27.74 -10.79
C ALA A 169 7.45 26.98 -11.04
N LEU A 170 7.40 25.68 -10.74
CA LEU A 170 6.19 24.89 -10.91
C LEU A 170 5.12 25.28 -9.90
N VAL A 171 3.90 25.47 -10.41
CA VAL A 171 2.73 25.73 -9.59
C VAL A 171 2.33 24.44 -8.85
N PRO A 172 2.12 24.47 -7.51
CA PRO A 172 1.78 23.30 -6.70
C PRO A 172 0.68 22.40 -7.26
N GLU A 173 -0.40 22.99 -7.77
CA GLU A 173 -1.54 22.27 -8.32
C GLU A 173 -1.16 21.45 -9.56
N ARG A 174 -0.23 21.92 -10.39
CA ARG A 174 0.29 21.15 -11.54
C ARG A 174 1.18 20.00 -11.08
N VAL A 175 1.95 20.19 -10.01
CA VAL A 175 2.74 19.11 -9.39
C VAL A 175 1.79 18.01 -8.91
N TRP A 176 0.77 18.36 -8.12
CA TRP A 176 -0.19 17.38 -7.63
C TRP A 176 -0.92 16.66 -8.74
N GLN A 177 -1.38 17.35 -9.78
CA GLN A 177 -2.10 16.72 -10.91
C GLN A 177 -1.27 15.61 -11.57
N GLU A 178 0.02 15.84 -11.81
CA GLU A 178 0.86 14.81 -12.43
C GLU A 178 1.23 13.69 -11.43
N ILE A 179 1.48 14.00 -10.16
CA ILE A 179 1.71 12.99 -9.11
C ILE A 179 0.48 12.10 -8.93
N ALA A 180 -0.71 12.69 -8.82
CA ALA A 180 -1.96 11.95 -8.68
C ALA A 180 -2.22 11.03 -9.86
N ARG A 181 -2.01 11.51 -11.09
CA ARG A 181 -2.14 10.67 -12.29
C ARG A 181 -1.10 9.56 -12.30
N GLY A 182 0.17 9.86 -12.04
CA GLY A 182 1.24 8.87 -12.00
C GLY A 182 1.04 7.81 -10.92
N LEU A 183 0.51 8.19 -9.75
CA LEU A 183 0.09 7.25 -8.72
C LEU A 183 -1.02 6.31 -9.19
N MET A 184 -1.88 6.74 -10.11
CA MET A 184 -2.97 5.92 -10.65
C MET A 184 -2.58 5.06 -11.86
N GLU A 185 -1.35 5.16 -12.35
CA GLU A 185 -0.86 4.32 -13.45
C GLU A 185 -0.49 2.90 -12.98
N ALA A 186 -0.06 2.06 -13.91
CA ALA A 186 0.21 0.63 -13.70
C ALA A 186 1.39 0.35 -12.75
N GLN A 187 2.46 1.17 -12.81
CA GLN A 187 3.63 1.00 -11.95
C GLN A 187 4.16 2.35 -11.43
N PRO A 188 3.53 2.93 -10.40
CA PRO A 188 3.87 4.25 -9.88
C PRO A 188 5.34 4.42 -9.47
N SER A 189 6.02 3.37 -9.00
CA SER A 189 7.44 3.44 -8.60
C SER A 189 8.33 4.00 -9.71
N ARG A 190 8.01 3.69 -10.98
CA ARG A 190 8.77 4.17 -12.14
C ARG A 190 8.69 5.69 -12.33
N MET A 191 7.61 6.33 -11.88
CA MET A 191 7.53 7.79 -11.84
C MET A 191 8.59 8.36 -10.91
N PHE A 192 8.65 7.84 -9.68
CA PHE A 192 9.59 8.32 -8.67
C PHE A 192 11.04 8.00 -9.06
N GLN A 193 11.29 6.85 -9.69
CA GLN A 193 12.61 6.53 -10.25
C GLN A 193 13.02 7.54 -11.33
N ALA A 194 12.16 7.85 -12.30
CA ALA A 194 12.46 8.83 -13.34
C ALA A 194 12.70 10.25 -12.77
N LEU A 195 11.95 10.65 -11.73
CA LEU A 195 12.17 11.91 -11.03
C LEU A 195 13.49 11.92 -10.25
N ARG A 196 13.86 10.79 -9.63
CA ARG A 196 15.12 10.65 -8.90
C ARG A 196 16.31 10.66 -9.84
N ASP A 197 16.21 9.95 -10.96
CA ASP A 197 17.25 9.86 -11.99
C ASP A 197 17.62 11.22 -12.58
N CYS A 198 16.68 12.16 -12.64
CA CYS A 198 16.93 13.52 -13.10
C CYS A 198 17.13 14.55 -11.97
N GLY A 199 17.09 14.13 -10.70
CA GLY A 199 17.24 15.01 -9.53
C GLY A 199 15.98 15.82 -9.16
N ALA A 200 14.90 15.70 -9.94
CA ALA A 200 13.64 16.39 -9.69
C ALA A 200 12.97 15.96 -8.37
N LEU A 201 13.13 14.68 -7.97
CA LEU A 201 12.50 14.15 -6.76
C LEU A 201 12.95 14.91 -5.51
N ALA A 202 14.25 15.18 -5.38
CA ALA A 202 14.83 15.92 -4.25
C ALA A 202 14.32 17.36 -4.12
N ARG A 203 13.86 17.97 -5.22
CA ARG A 203 13.31 19.33 -5.24
C ARG A 203 11.80 19.33 -4.98
N LEU A 204 11.08 18.40 -5.60
CA LEU A 204 9.63 18.32 -5.54
C LEU A 204 9.10 17.64 -4.27
N LEU A 205 9.71 16.53 -3.88
CA LEU A 205 9.26 15.65 -2.79
C LEU A 205 10.48 15.22 -1.95
N PRO A 206 11.21 16.19 -1.34
CA PRO A 206 12.40 15.90 -0.54
C PRO A 206 12.14 14.90 0.60
N GLU A 207 10.91 14.84 1.10
CA GLU A 207 10.49 13.90 2.13
C GLU A 207 10.56 12.44 1.64
N ILE A 208 10.28 12.19 0.35
CA ILE A 208 10.37 10.87 -0.28
C ILE A 208 11.81 10.58 -0.70
N ASP A 209 12.50 11.56 -1.31
CA ASP A 209 13.88 11.39 -1.77
C ASP A 209 14.84 10.97 -0.64
N ARG A 210 14.57 11.47 0.57
CA ARG A 210 15.31 11.17 1.80
C ARG A 210 15.17 9.74 2.31
N LEU A 211 14.18 8.98 1.86
CA LEU A 211 13.98 7.60 2.31
C LEU A 211 14.99 6.64 1.69
N PHE A 212 15.46 6.93 0.48
CA PHE A 212 16.44 6.12 -0.19
C PHE A 212 17.80 6.21 0.51
N GLY A 213 18.38 5.06 0.84
CA GLY A 213 19.58 4.89 1.63
C GLY A 213 19.33 4.76 3.13
N VAL A 214 18.07 4.85 3.60
CA VAL A 214 17.71 4.68 5.02
C VAL A 214 17.44 3.20 5.31
N PRO A 215 18.28 2.52 6.11
CA PRO A 215 18.18 1.08 6.34
C PRO A 215 17.10 0.73 7.36
N GLN A 216 16.41 -0.37 7.10
CA GLN A 216 15.35 -0.98 7.90
C GLN A 216 15.81 -2.34 8.45
N PRO A 217 15.15 -2.88 9.50
CA PRO A 217 15.49 -4.18 10.08
C PRO A 217 15.29 -5.32 9.07
N PRO A 218 16.34 -6.08 8.68
CA PRO A 218 16.24 -7.11 7.64
C PRO A 218 15.23 -8.22 7.93
N GLN A 219 14.92 -8.49 9.21
CA GLN A 219 13.95 -9.52 9.61
C GLN A 219 12.54 -9.21 9.08
N HIS A 220 12.18 -7.93 9.03
CA HIS A 220 10.85 -7.47 8.60
C HIS A 220 10.87 -6.83 7.21
N HIS A 221 12.06 -6.40 6.76
CA HIS A 221 12.27 -5.67 5.50
C HIS A 221 13.45 -6.31 4.73
N PRO A 222 13.21 -7.39 3.95
CA PRO A 222 14.24 -8.05 3.15
C PRO A 222 14.95 -7.11 2.16
N GLU A 223 14.25 -6.08 1.69
CA GLU A 223 14.76 -5.02 0.82
C GLU A 223 15.73 -4.07 1.51
N ILE A 224 15.70 -4.00 2.85
CA ILE A 224 16.51 -3.14 3.74
C ILE A 224 16.26 -1.64 3.53
N ASP A 225 16.16 -1.14 2.31
CA ASP A 225 16.07 0.28 2.01
C ASP A 225 14.62 0.80 2.13
N THR A 226 14.42 1.87 2.91
CA THR A 226 13.10 2.47 3.13
C THR A 226 12.50 3.09 1.86
N GLY A 227 13.33 3.67 0.99
CA GLY A 227 12.88 4.20 -0.29
C GLY A 227 12.41 3.09 -1.21
N VAL A 228 13.15 1.99 -1.29
CA VAL A 228 12.76 0.79 -2.05
C VAL A 228 11.45 0.19 -1.50
N HIS A 229 11.32 0.07 -0.17
CA HIS A 229 10.09 -0.39 0.49
C HIS A 229 8.88 0.41 0.03
N VAL A 230 8.92 1.73 0.15
CA VAL A 230 7.80 2.59 -0.25
C VAL A 230 7.45 2.45 -1.74
N MET A 231 8.44 2.19 -2.61
CA MET A 231 8.19 1.93 -4.03
C MET A 231 7.45 0.60 -4.26
N LEU A 232 7.82 -0.46 -3.54
CA LEU A 232 7.12 -1.75 -3.59
C LEU A 232 5.69 -1.64 -3.06
N VAL A 233 5.50 -0.90 -1.98
CA VAL A 233 4.22 -0.64 -1.33
C VAL A 233 3.25 0.09 -2.28
N VAL A 234 3.70 1.13 -2.99
CA VAL A 234 2.83 1.86 -3.94
C VAL A 234 2.54 1.05 -5.21
N ASP A 235 3.48 0.23 -5.68
CA ASP A 235 3.26 -0.68 -6.81
C ASP A 235 2.26 -1.79 -6.46
N TRP A 236 2.32 -2.33 -5.24
CA TRP A 236 1.33 -3.30 -4.76
C TRP A 236 -0.07 -2.67 -4.71
N ALA A 237 -0.20 -1.46 -4.15
CA ALA A 237 -1.46 -0.72 -4.14
C ALA A 237 -2.02 -0.50 -5.56
N ALA A 238 -1.13 -0.31 -6.54
CA ALA A 238 -1.51 -0.15 -7.93
C ALA A 238 -2.04 -1.44 -8.56
N GLN A 239 -1.38 -2.56 -8.31
CA GLN A 239 -1.80 -3.89 -8.78
C GLN A 239 -3.18 -4.28 -8.24
N GLN A 240 -3.47 -3.90 -6.99
CA GLN A 240 -4.78 -4.11 -6.38
C GLN A 240 -5.86 -3.10 -6.83
N SER A 241 -5.55 -2.23 -7.80
CA SER A 241 -6.46 -1.21 -8.33
C SER A 241 -7.04 -0.30 -7.25
N MET A 242 -6.26 0.00 -6.21
CA MET A 242 -6.72 0.80 -5.08
C MET A 242 -6.89 2.28 -5.45
N SER A 243 -7.72 2.98 -4.67
CA SER A 243 -8.05 4.38 -4.89
C SER A 243 -6.87 5.32 -4.68
N LEU A 244 -6.94 6.53 -5.26
CA LEU A 244 -5.90 7.56 -5.12
C LEU A 244 -5.57 7.90 -3.65
N PRO A 245 -6.56 8.09 -2.74
CA PRO A 245 -6.27 8.29 -1.32
C PRO A 245 -5.41 7.17 -0.71
N VAL A 246 -5.70 5.90 -1.05
CA VAL A 246 -4.95 4.74 -0.54
C VAL A 246 -3.52 4.75 -1.07
N ARG A 247 -3.34 4.95 -2.38
CA ARG A 247 -2.00 5.00 -2.99
C ARG A 247 -1.15 6.16 -2.46
N PHE A 248 -1.76 7.31 -2.20
CA PHE A 248 -1.07 8.44 -1.58
C PHE A 248 -0.72 8.18 -0.11
N ALA A 249 -1.60 7.52 0.66
CA ALA A 249 -1.30 7.11 2.02
C ALA A 249 -0.18 6.06 2.06
N ALA A 250 -0.20 5.09 1.15
CA ALA A 250 0.83 4.08 0.96
C ALA A 250 2.21 4.71 0.64
N LEU A 251 2.24 5.71 -0.25
CA LEU A 251 3.47 6.46 -0.58
C LEU A 251 4.08 7.18 0.63
N THR A 252 3.25 7.61 1.59
CA THR A 252 3.66 8.59 2.61
C THR A 252 3.61 8.08 4.05
N HIS A 253 3.29 6.80 4.26
CA HIS A 253 3.14 6.23 5.60
C HIS A 253 4.42 6.35 6.46
N ASP A 254 5.58 6.30 5.81
CA ASP A 254 6.88 6.12 6.46
C ASP A 254 7.85 7.32 6.34
N LEU A 255 7.36 8.50 5.94
CA LEU A 255 8.21 9.69 5.71
C LEU A 255 9.12 10.03 6.91
N GLY A 256 8.67 9.76 8.14
CA GLY A 256 9.39 9.99 9.38
C GLY A 256 10.68 9.17 9.53
N LYS A 257 10.82 8.04 8.83
CA LYS A 257 12.06 7.25 8.83
C LYS A 257 13.20 8.06 8.20
N GLY A 258 12.91 8.84 7.16
CA GLY A 258 13.86 9.72 6.45
C GLY A 258 14.45 10.87 7.29
N VAL A 259 13.87 11.16 8.46
CA VAL A 259 14.38 12.16 9.41
C VAL A 259 14.81 11.53 10.74
N THR A 260 14.96 10.20 10.77
CA THR A 260 15.56 9.52 11.91
C THR A 260 17.07 9.72 11.88
N PRO A 261 17.70 10.20 12.97
CA PRO A 261 19.15 10.30 13.06
C PRO A 261 19.84 8.95 12.81
N PRO A 262 20.95 8.89 12.04
CA PRO A 262 21.63 7.64 11.72
C PRO A 262 22.03 6.77 12.92
N GLU A 263 22.33 7.39 14.06
CA GLU A 263 22.65 6.72 15.32
C GLU A 263 21.46 5.94 15.93
N LEU A 264 20.24 6.19 15.46
CA LEU A 264 19.02 5.49 15.88
C LEU A 264 18.50 4.49 14.83
N TRP A 265 19.23 4.30 13.73
CA TRP A 265 18.92 3.28 12.74
C TRP A 265 19.26 1.88 13.26
N PRO A 266 18.54 0.84 12.83
CA PRO A 266 17.36 0.84 11.93
C PRO A 266 16.03 0.82 12.70
N ALA A 267 16.00 1.23 13.98
CA ALA A 267 14.81 1.06 14.82
C ALA A 267 13.74 2.15 14.60
N HIS A 268 14.13 3.35 14.16
CA HIS A 268 13.21 4.44 13.79
C HIS A 268 12.14 4.78 14.84
N HIS A 269 12.51 4.79 16.12
CA HIS A 269 11.59 5.10 17.21
C HIS A 269 10.88 6.45 16.99
N GLY A 270 9.54 6.44 17.05
CA GLY A 270 8.69 7.63 16.93
C GLY A 270 8.57 8.19 15.50
N HIS A 271 8.92 7.40 14.47
CA HIS A 271 8.77 7.83 13.08
C HIS A 271 7.30 8.11 12.71
N GLU A 272 6.32 7.47 13.34
CA GLU A 272 4.90 7.66 13.06
C GLU A 272 4.48 9.12 13.34
N GLY A 273 4.90 9.67 14.48
CA GLY A 273 4.66 11.07 14.84
C GLY A 273 5.31 12.04 13.86
N LYS A 274 6.56 11.80 13.49
CA LYS A 274 7.29 12.61 12.50
C LYS A 274 6.66 12.52 11.11
N SER A 275 6.18 11.34 10.72
CA SER A 275 5.49 11.11 9.45
C SER A 275 4.23 11.97 9.36
N VAL A 276 3.45 12.08 10.45
CA VAL A 276 2.25 12.95 10.48
C VAL A 276 2.59 14.41 10.17
N GLU A 277 3.67 14.95 10.74
CA GLU A 277 4.09 16.33 10.49
C GLU A 277 4.53 16.53 9.03
N LEU A 278 5.34 15.60 8.51
CA LEU A 278 5.84 15.64 7.14
C LEU A 278 4.71 15.48 6.12
N VAL A 279 3.78 14.56 6.33
CA VAL A 279 2.60 14.37 5.46
C VAL A 279 1.77 15.65 5.39
N ARG A 280 1.53 16.32 6.52
CA ARG A 280 0.77 17.58 6.55
C ARG A 280 1.48 18.69 5.78
N ALA A 281 2.78 18.87 6.04
CA ALA A 281 3.59 19.89 5.36
C ALA A 281 3.67 19.66 3.85
N LEU A 282 3.93 18.42 3.44
CA LEU A 282 3.92 18.01 2.03
C LEU A 282 2.55 18.28 1.39
N SER A 283 1.48 17.86 2.06
CA SER A 283 0.11 18.00 1.55
C SER A 283 -0.30 19.45 1.35
N GLU A 284 0.08 20.33 2.28
CA GLU A 284 -0.15 21.76 2.16
C GLU A 284 0.65 22.36 1.00
N ARG A 285 1.94 21.98 0.89
CA ARG A 285 2.88 22.52 -0.09
C ARG A 285 2.47 22.21 -1.53
N ILE A 286 2.01 20.99 -1.81
CA ILE A 286 1.60 20.58 -3.16
C ILE A 286 0.08 20.60 -3.37
N ARG A 287 -0.70 21.11 -2.41
CA ARG A 287 -2.18 21.24 -2.50
C ARG A 287 -2.90 19.90 -2.69
N VAL A 288 -2.49 18.89 -1.92
CA VAL A 288 -3.17 17.58 -1.89
C VAL A 288 -4.62 17.74 -1.39
N PRO A 289 -5.60 17.11 -2.06
CA PRO A 289 -6.98 17.03 -1.62
C PRO A 289 -7.13 16.51 -0.18
N VAL A 290 -8.15 17.02 0.51
CA VAL A 290 -8.38 16.77 1.94
C VAL A 290 -8.56 15.29 2.25
N ASP A 291 -9.25 14.55 1.39
CA ASP A 291 -9.48 13.11 1.53
C ASP A 291 -8.19 12.30 1.49
N CYS A 292 -7.30 12.58 0.53
CA CYS A 292 -5.99 11.97 0.41
C CYS A 292 -5.12 12.30 1.62
N ARG A 293 -5.06 13.58 2.01
CA ARG A 293 -4.27 14.05 3.16
C ARG A 293 -4.75 13.39 4.46
N ASP A 294 -6.05 13.40 4.74
CA ASP A 294 -6.57 12.93 6.01
C ASP A 294 -6.38 11.42 6.18
N LEU A 295 -6.52 10.65 5.09
CA LEU A 295 -6.20 9.23 5.10
C LEU A 295 -4.69 8.99 5.30
N ALA A 296 -3.84 9.71 4.56
CA ALA A 296 -2.38 9.60 4.72
C ALA A 296 -1.92 9.92 6.14
N VAL A 297 -2.50 10.94 6.78
CA VAL A 297 -2.22 11.28 8.18
C VAL A 297 -2.66 10.17 9.14
N ALA A 298 -3.80 9.53 8.89
CA ALA A 298 -4.25 8.42 9.72
C ALA A 298 -3.31 7.21 9.60
N VAL A 299 -2.94 6.83 8.37
CA VAL A 299 -2.02 5.71 8.09
C VAL A 299 -0.64 5.98 8.67
N ALA A 300 -0.07 7.16 8.42
CA ALA A 300 1.23 7.56 8.97
C ALA A 300 1.29 7.47 10.50
N ARG A 301 0.19 7.80 11.19
CA ARG A 301 0.11 7.72 12.66
C ARG A 301 -0.04 6.31 13.18
N ASP A 302 -0.86 5.50 12.52
CA ASP A 302 -1.48 4.33 13.15
C ASP A 302 -1.25 3.01 12.39
N HIS A 303 -0.49 2.99 11.28
CA HIS A 303 -0.18 1.74 10.56
C HIS A 303 0.52 0.70 11.45
N GLY A 304 1.49 1.13 12.29
CA GLY A 304 2.14 0.23 13.26
C GLY A 304 1.17 -0.34 14.31
N ASN A 305 0.19 0.46 14.75
CA ASN A 305 -0.88 -0.04 15.64
C ASN A 305 -1.79 -1.03 14.91
N ALA A 306 -2.06 -0.83 13.62
CA ALA A 306 -2.83 -1.78 12.81
C ALA A 306 -2.08 -3.10 12.64
N HIS A 307 -0.77 -3.07 12.39
CA HIS A 307 0.08 -4.27 12.28
C HIS A 307 0.12 -5.07 13.58
N ARG A 308 0.04 -4.39 14.72
CA ARG A 308 0.05 -4.99 16.07
C ARG A 308 -1.34 -5.17 16.66
N ALA A 309 -2.41 -5.06 15.87
CA ALA A 309 -3.77 -4.98 16.37
C ALA A 309 -4.15 -6.13 17.33
N LEU A 310 -3.65 -7.34 17.07
CA LEU A 310 -3.91 -8.52 17.91
C LEU A 310 -3.25 -8.44 19.30
N GLU A 311 -2.16 -7.67 19.44
CA GLU A 311 -1.45 -7.44 20.70
C GLU A 311 -2.10 -6.30 21.52
N LEU A 312 -2.94 -5.47 20.89
CA LEU A 312 -3.51 -4.30 21.54
C LEU A 312 -4.59 -4.69 22.56
N ARG A 313 -4.61 -3.94 23.66
CA ARG A 313 -5.72 -4.00 24.63
C ARG A 313 -7.02 -3.55 23.95
N PRO A 314 -8.19 -4.13 24.30
CA PRO A 314 -9.46 -3.76 23.69
C PRO A 314 -9.77 -2.25 23.73
N GLY A 315 -9.44 -1.57 24.83
CA GLY A 315 -9.57 -0.10 24.92
C GLY A 315 -8.69 0.64 23.90
N THR A 316 -7.45 0.20 23.70
CA THR A 316 -6.53 0.78 22.71
C THR A 316 -7.01 0.53 21.28
N VAL A 317 -7.67 -0.60 21.01
CA VAL A 317 -8.35 -0.84 19.72
C VAL A 317 -9.50 0.15 19.52
N VAL A 318 -10.31 0.41 20.54
CA VAL A 318 -11.38 1.43 20.45
C VAL A 318 -10.79 2.82 20.20
N GLU A 319 -9.72 3.20 20.89
CA GLU A 319 -9.03 4.48 20.63
C GLU A 319 -8.51 4.58 19.20
N LEU A 320 -7.95 3.49 18.65
CA LEU A 320 -7.53 3.42 17.25
C LEU A 320 -8.72 3.67 16.32
N LEU A 321 -9.84 2.95 16.52
CA LEU A 321 -11.07 3.12 15.73
C LEU A 321 -11.62 4.55 15.82
N GLU A 322 -11.52 5.22 16.97
CA GLU A 322 -11.88 6.63 17.13
C GLU A 322 -10.92 7.56 16.37
N ARG A 323 -9.60 7.35 16.48
CA ARG A 323 -8.58 8.19 15.82
C ARG A 323 -8.65 8.14 14.30
N VAL A 324 -8.92 6.97 13.72
CA VAL A 324 -9.12 6.80 12.27
C VAL A 324 -10.55 7.14 11.82
N ASP A 325 -11.42 7.50 12.77
CA ASP A 325 -12.81 7.89 12.57
C ASP A 325 -13.72 6.80 11.99
N ALA A 326 -13.43 5.54 12.32
CA ALA A 326 -14.11 4.38 11.77
C ALA A 326 -15.63 4.37 12.04
N PHE A 327 -16.06 4.97 13.15
CA PHE A 327 -17.48 5.04 13.50
C PHE A 327 -18.30 5.96 12.59
N ARG A 328 -17.71 7.06 12.12
CA ARG A 328 -18.42 8.05 11.27
C ARG A 328 -18.13 7.86 9.79
N ARG A 329 -16.96 7.29 9.44
CA ARG A 329 -16.45 7.15 8.07
C ARG A 329 -15.96 5.71 7.84
N PRO A 330 -16.84 4.69 7.89
CA PRO A 330 -16.45 3.29 7.72
C PRO A 330 -15.76 3.02 6.37
N GLU A 331 -16.12 3.76 5.32
CA GLU A 331 -15.47 3.69 4.01
C GLU A 331 -14.01 4.17 4.06
N ARG A 332 -13.70 5.18 4.88
CA ARG A 332 -12.32 5.65 5.07
C ARG A 332 -11.52 4.68 5.95
N PHE A 333 -12.17 4.02 6.90
CA PHE A 333 -11.55 2.97 7.68
C PHE A 333 -11.14 1.77 6.81
N GLU A 334 -11.98 1.37 5.86
CA GLU A 334 -11.60 0.33 4.89
C GLU A 334 -10.39 0.78 4.05
N ALA A 335 -10.36 2.02 3.57
CA ALA A 335 -9.19 2.58 2.89
C ALA A 335 -7.92 2.62 3.77
N PHE A 336 -8.08 2.84 5.09
CA PHE A 336 -6.97 2.76 6.05
C PHE A 336 -6.43 1.33 6.16
N LEU A 337 -7.31 0.33 6.24
CA LEU A 337 -6.91 -1.08 6.26
C LEU A 337 -6.19 -1.49 4.97
N GLN A 338 -6.71 -1.06 3.81
CA GLN A 338 -6.07 -1.28 2.52
C GLN A 338 -4.65 -0.72 2.47
N ALA A 339 -4.44 0.51 2.96
CA ALA A 339 -3.10 1.11 3.00
C ALA A 339 -2.15 0.37 3.96
N CYS A 340 -2.64 -0.09 5.12
CA CYS A 340 -1.84 -0.90 6.05
C CYS A 340 -1.48 -2.26 5.45
N GLU A 341 -2.37 -2.85 4.66
CA GLU A 341 -2.11 -4.07 3.90
C GLU A 341 -1.06 -3.83 2.81
N CYS A 342 -1.10 -2.68 2.12
CA CYS A 342 -0.03 -2.31 1.16
C CYS A 342 1.35 -2.31 1.83
N ASP A 343 1.46 -1.71 3.01
CA ASP A 343 2.71 -1.69 3.78
C ASP A 343 3.17 -3.10 4.18
N PHE A 344 2.26 -3.97 4.62
CA PHE A 344 2.60 -5.35 4.95
C PHE A 344 3.02 -6.18 3.72
N ARG A 345 2.28 -6.05 2.62
CA ARG A 345 2.41 -6.86 1.40
C ARG A 345 3.49 -6.38 0.45
N GLY A 346 3.81 -5.09 0.46
CA GLY A 346 4.78 -4.44 -0.42
C GLY A 346 6.22 -4.77 -0.08
N ARG A 347 6.54 -6.04 0.15
CA ARG A 347 7.85 -6.54 0.56
C ARG A 347 8.09 -7.90 -0.08
N PRO A 348 9.32 -8.24 -0.50
CA PRO A 348 9.60 -9.54 -1.10
C PRO A 348 9.26 -10.69 -0.15
N GLY A 349 8.45 -11.65 -0.60
CA GLY A 349 8.06 -12.84 0.18
C GLY A 349 6.96 -12.60 1.22
N TYR A 350 6.24 -11.48 1.13
CA TYR A 350 5.08 -11.16 1.97
C TYR A 350 3.75 -11.17 1.21
N GLU A 351 3.79 -11.40 -0.11
CA GLU A 351 2.64 -11.34 -1.01
C GLU A 351 1.50 -12.27 -0.56
N ASP A 352 1.84 -13.46 -0.05
CA ASP A 352 0.88 -14.50 0.39
C ASP A 352 0.89 -14.78 1.90
N LYS A 353 1.72 -14.06 2.69
CA LYS A 353 1.78 -14.26 4.16
C LYS A 353 0.44 -13.98 4.86
N SER A 354 0.21 -14.62 6.00
CA SER A 354 -1.02 -14.34 6.77
C SER A 354 -0.99 -12.92 7.34
N PHE A 355 -2.09 -12.18 7.15
CA PHE A 355 -2.31 -10.84 7.71
C PHE A 355 -3.73 -10.72 8.29
N PRO A 356 -4.01 -11.36 9.45
CA PRO A 356 -5.34 -11.41 10.05
C PRO A 356 -5.81 -10.11 10.73
N GLN A 357 -4.91 -9.14 10.92
CA GLN A 357 -5.16 -7.90 11.65
C GLN A 357 -6.32 -7.07 11.07
N PRO A 358 -6.45 -6.87 9.75
CA PRO A 358 -7.59 -6.15 9.18
C PRO A 358 -8.93 -6.80 9.52
N ASP A 359 -9.03 -8.13 9.47
CA ASP A 359 -10.27 -8.84 9.80
C ASP A 359 -10.65 -8.70 11.27
N TYR A 360 -9.66 -8.79 12.16
CA TYR A 360 -9.85 -8.50 13.58
C TYR A 360 -10.34 -7.06 13.80
N LEU A 361 -9.73 -6.08 13.14
CA LEU A 361 -10.13 -4.67 13.26
C LEU A 361 -11.55 -4.42 12.71
N ARG A 362 -11.94 -5.08 11.60
CA ARG A 362 -13.33 -5.07 11.10
C ARG A 362 -14.30 -5.70 12.09
N GLN A 363 -13.92 -6.82 12.72
CA GLN A 363 -14.74 -7.47 13.76
C GLN A 363 -14.90 -6.55 14.99
N ALA A 364 -13.81 -5.95 15.46
CA ALA A 364 -13.81 -5.02 16.59
C ALA A 364 -14.70 -3.80 16.30
N LEU A 365 -14.64 -3.26 15.08
CA LEU A 365 -15.52 -2.16 14.67
C LEU A 365 -17.01 -2.56 14.74
N ARG A 366 -17.37 -3.72 14.17
CA ARG A 366 -18.75 -4.23 14.23
C ARG A 366 -19.24 -4.41 15.67
N ALA A 367 -18.40 -4.97 16.54
CA ALA A 367 -18.72 -5.15 17.95
C ALA A 367 -18.92 -3.81 18.68
N ALA A 368 -18.05 -2.83 18.42
CA ALA A 368 -18.15 -1.50 19.02
C ALA A 368 -19.34 -0.69 18.46
N GLN A 369 -19.72 -0.88 17.20
CA GLN A 369 -20.89 -0.24 16.58
C GLN A 369 -22.22 -0.82 17.08
N ALA A 370 -22.25 -2.08 17.52
CA ALA A 370 -23.43 -2.72 18.09
C ALA A 370 -23.85 -2.12 19.45
N ILE A 371 -22.99 -1.31 20.09
CA ILE A 371 -23.33 -0.60 21.34
C ILE A 371 -24.30 0.55 21.04
N ASP A 372 -25.50 0.49 21.63
CA ASP A 372 -26.43 1.62 21.65
C ASP A 372 -25.90 2.74 22.57
N ALA A 373 -25.13 3.65 21.98
CA ALA A 373 -24.57 4.81 22.66
C ALA A 373 -25.66 5.70 23.30
N GLY A 374 -26.87 5.75 22.72
CA GLY A 374 -27.98 6.52 23.27
C GLY A 374 -28.56 5.89 24.53
N ALA A 375 -28.69 4.58 24.58
CA ALA A 375 -29.09 3.86 25.79
C ALA A 375 -28.05 4.00 26.90
N VAL A 376 -26.77 3.83 26.58
CA VAL A 376 -25.68 4.03 27.54
C VAL A 376 -25.70 5.47 28.08
N ALA A 377 -25.84 6.47 27.22
CA ALA A 377 -25.88 7.88 27.61
C ALA A 377 -27.04 8.22 28.55
N ARG A 378 -28.21 7.57 28.39
CA ARG A 378 -29.37 7.75 29.29
C ARG A 378 -29.20 7.08 30.66
N SER A 379 -28.27 6.13 30.78
CA SER A 379 -28.06 5.34 32.01
C SER A 379 -27.01 5.91 32.96
N VAL A 380 -26.32 6.98 32.56
CA VAL A 380 -25.22 7.59 33.34
C VAL A 380 -25.36 9.11 33.41
N GLU A 381 -24.68 9.73 34.36
CA GLU A 381 -24.62 11.19 34.46
C GLU A 381 -23.93 11.82 33.23
N PRO A 382 -24.33 13.03 32.80
CA PRO A 382 -23.77 13.69 31.61
C PRO A 382 -22.24 13.75 31.55
N ALA A 383 -21.58 13.99 32.68
CA ALA A 383 -20.12 14.06 32.78
C ALA A 383 -19.42 12.73 32.45
N ARG A 384 -20.11 11.60 32.61
CA ARG A 384 -19.57 10.24 32.43
C ARG A 384 -20.00 9.58 31.12
N ILE A 385 -20.81 10.24 30.30
CA ILE A 385 -21.32 9.66 29.04
C ILE A 385 -20.19 9.16 28.14
N ARG A 386 -19.16 9.97 27.92
CA ARG A 386 -18.04 9.61 27.05
C ARG A 386 -17.28 8.37 27.57
N GLU A 387 -16.95 8.38 28.86
CA GLU A 387 -16.27 7.27 29.54
C GLU A 387 -17.11 6.00 29.47
N ALA A 388 -18.39 6.06 29.81
CA ALA A 388 -19.29 4.91 29.81
C ALA A 388 -19.47 4.29 28.41
N ILE A 389 -19.59 5.12 27.36
CA ILE A 389 -19.65 4.63 25.97
C ILE A 389 -18.34 3.96 25.59
N PHE A 390 -17.19 4.58 25.94
CA PHE A 390 -15.88 4.02 25.67
C PHE A 390 -15.69 2.65 26.34
N GLU A 391 -16.00 2.54 27.62
CA GLU A 391 -15.91 1.28 28.36
C GLU A 391 -16.85 0.21 27.80
N ALA A 392 -18.09 0.59 27.43
CA ALA A 392 -19.05 -0.33 26.83
C ALA A 392 -18.52 -0.90 25.51
N ARG A 393 -17.93 -0.05 24.66
CA ARG A 393 -17.28 -0.47 23.41
C ARG A 393 -16.06 -1.34 23.68
N ALA A 394 -15.21 -0.98 24.64
CA ALA A 394 -14.02 -1.76 24.97
C ALA A 394 -14.40 -3.16 25.47
N ARG A 395 -15.44 -3.28 26.31
CA ARG A 395 -16.01 -4.57 26.72
C ARG A 395 -16.56 -5.36 25.54
N ALA A 396 -17.26 -4.74 24.59
CA ALA A 396 -17.75 -5.42 23.39
C ALA A 396 -16.63 -5.92 22.49
N VAL A 397 -15.56 -5.13 22.30
CA VAL A 397 -14.37 -5.55 21.56
C VAL A 397 -13.69 -6.73 22.27
N ALA A 398 -13.55 -6.68 23.60
CA ALA A 398 -13.01 -7.79 24.39
C ALA A 398 -13.86 -9.07 24.20
N ALA A 399 -15.19 -8.94 24.29
CA ALA A 399 -16.10 -10.06 24.05
C ALA A 399 -16.00 -10.59 22.62
N SER A 400 -15.80 -9.73 21.62
CA SER A 400 -15.64 -10.15 20.22
C SER A 400 -14.34 -10.91 19.96
N ARG A 401 -13.25 -10.55 20.66
CA ARG A 401 -12.00 -11.33 20.69
C ARG A 401 -12.21 -12.70 21.32
N SER A 402 -13.08 -12.76 22.33
CA SER A 402 -13.49 -13.99 23.02
C SER A 402 -14.47 -14.86 22.19
N GLN A 403 -15.13 -14.27 21.20
CA GLN A 403 -15.95 -14.94 20.19
C GLN A 403 -15.17 -15.27 18.91
N GLY A 404 -13.95 -14.73 18.76
CA GLY A 404 -12.94 -15.28 17.87
C GLY A 404 -12.60 -16.69 18.35
N GLY A 405 -12.54 -17.64 17.43
CA GLY A 405 -12.43 -19.06 17.75
C GLY A 405 -11.23 -19.45 18.62
N ALA A 406 -11.10 -20.76 18.83
CA ALA A 406 -9.97 -21.33 19.54
C ALA A 406 -8.63 -20.80 18.97
N HIS A 407 -7.77 -20.28 19.83
CA HIS A 407 -6.47 -19.71 19.47
C HIS A 407 -5.43 -20.03 20.55
N TRP A 408 -4.16 -19.81 20.23
CA TRP A 408 -3.04 -20.11 21.10
C TRP A 408 -2.12 -18.90 21.25
N GLU A 409 -1.38 -18.82 22.35
CA GLU A 409 -0.37 -17.78 22.59
C GLU A 409 0.82 -18.32 23.38
N HIS A 410 1.98 -17.68 23.22
CA HIS A 410 3.12 -17.85 24.12
C HIS A 410 3.15 -16.75 25.17
N PHE A 411 3.68 -17.04 26.35
CA PHE A 411 3.91 -16.04 27.38
C PHE A 411 5.33 -16.15 27.96
N PRO A 412 5.94 -15.02 28.37
CA PRO A 412 7.32 -14.99 28.81
C PRO A 412 7.50 -15.70 30.17
N HIS A 413 8.55 -16.53 30.26
CA HIS A 413 9.04 -17.11 31.52
C HIS A 413 10.58 -16.97 31.55
N GLN A 414 11.19 -16.90 32.74
CA GLN A 414 12.59 -16.42 32.88
C GLN A 414 13.65 -17.27 32.16
N ALA A 415 13.42 -18.58 32.02
CA ALA A 415 14.38 -19.52 31.45
C ALA A 415 13.82 -20.33 30.26
N ASP A 416 12.51 -20.32 30.07
CA ASP A 416 11.76 -21.26 29.21
C ASP A 416 10.56 -20.54 28.57
N ILE A 417 9.75 -21.26 27.79
CA ILE A 417 8.61 -20.68 27.08
C ILE A 417 7.29 -21.15 27.69
N GLY A 418 6.41 -20.20 28.04
CA GLY A 418 5.04 -20.49 28.43
C GLY A 418 4.17 -20.75 27.21
N VAL A 419 3.41 -21.85 27.22
CA VAL A 419 2.44 -22.19 26.17
C VAL A 419 1.03 -22.09 26.74
N ARG A 420 0.12 -21.43 26.01
CA ARG A 420 -1.29 -21.31 26.40
C ARG A 420 -2.21 -21.57 25.21
N GLY A 421 -3.15 -22.49 25.39
CA GLY A 421 -4.29 -22.67 24.50
C GLY A 421 -5.56 -22.06 25.09
N ILE A 422 -6.36 -21.42 24.24
CA ILE A 422 -7.62 -20.76 24.62
C ILE A 422 -8.72 -21.24 23.68
N GLY A 423 -9.88 -21.62 24.23
CA GLY A 423 -10.98 -22.12 23.43
C GLY A 423 -12.35 -22.09 24.12
N PRO A 424 -13.44 -22.31 23.36
CA PRO A 424 -14.79 -22.37 23.91
C PRO A 424 -15.03 -23.58 24.82
N THR A 425 -14.22 -24.61 24.71
CA THR A 425 -14.26 -25.85 25.52
C THR A 425 -12.87 -26.19 26.04
N VAL A 426 -12.79 -26.98 27.11
CA VAL A 426 -11.51 -27.52 27.61
C VAL A 426 -10.77 -28.30 26.52
N THR A 427 -11.51 -29.06 25.71
CA THR A 427 -11.00 -29.76 24.52
C THR A 427 -10.32 -28.82 23.54
N ALA A 428 -10.99 -27.71 23.18
CA ALA A 428 -10.41 -26.73 22.27
C ALA A 428 -9.18 -26.03 22.89
N ALA A 429 -9.18 -25.77 24.20
CA ALA A 429 -8.00 -25.24 24.88
C ALA A 429 -6.81 -26.21 24.82
N PHE A 430 -7.04 -27.53 24.94
CA PHE A 430 -5.99 -28.56 24.82
C PHE A 430 -5.43 -28.69 23.41
N GLU A 431 -6.30 -28.61 22.38
CA GLU A 431 -5.85 -28.56 20.97
C GLU A 431 -4.97 -27.35 20.71
N GLN A 432 -5.34 -26.19 21.24
CA GLN A 432 -4.58 -24.96 21.07
C GLN A 432 -3.28 -24.97 21.89
N ALA A 433 -3.25 -25.60 23.06
CA ALA A 433 -2.02 -25.77 23.82
C ALA A 433 -1.00 -26.63 23.06
N ALA A 434 -1.45 -27.69 22.38
CA ALA A 434 -0.60 -28.50 21.50
C ALA A 434 -0.09 -27.70 20.28
N ARG A 435 -0.92 -26.81 19.73
CA ARG A 435 -0.50 -25.87 18.67
C ARG A 435 0.52 -24.86 19.18
N ALA A 436 0.34 -24.28 20.36
CA ALA A 436 1.33 -23.41 20.99
C ALA A 436 2.66 -24.14 21.22
N MET A 437 2.62 -25.39 21.68
CA MET A 437 3.83 -26.21 21.84
C MET A 437 4.54 -26.42 20.50
N THR A 438 3.81 -26.77 19.44
CA THR A 438 4.41 -26.89 18.09
C THR A 438 5.03 -25.57 17.63
N ALA A 439 4.36 -24.44 17.92
CA ALA A 439 4.79 -23.09 17.60
C ALA A 439 6.11 -22.67 18.27
N VAL A 440 6.53 -23.36 19.33
CA VAL A 440 7.85 -23.18 19.94
C VAL A 440 8.95 -23.73 19.02
N VAL A 441 8.67 -24.81 18.29
CA VAL A 441 9.62 -25.45 17.38
C VAL A 441 9.58 -24.83 15.98
N THR A 442 8.39 -24.68 15.40
CA THR A 442 8.17 -24.19 14.04
C THR A 442 6.76 -23.62 13.85
N ASP A 443 6.49 -22.88 12.77
CA ASP A 443 5.13 -22.44 12.44
C ASP A 443 4.19 -23.65 12.22
N PRO A 444 3.18 -23.88 13.07
CA PRO A 444 2.29 -25.04 12.97
C PRO A 444 1.49 -25.08 11.66
N SER A 445 1.30 -23.94 10.99
CA SER A 445 0.60 -23.87 9.69
C SER A 445 1.43 -24.41 8.53
N GLY A 446 2.76 -24.45 8.68
CA GLY A 446 3.68 -25.03 7.71
C GLY A 446 3.77 -26.56 7.77
N VAL A 447 3.23 -27.18 8.83
CA VAL A 447 3.28 -28.63 9.04
C VAL A 447 2.10 -29.32 8.34
N ALA A 448 2.41 -30.16 7.35
CA ALA A 448 1.39 -30.92 6.61
C ALA A 448 0.77 -32.03 7.46
N ALA A 449 -0.53 -32.27 7.30
CA ALA A 449 -1.29 -33.27 8.05
C ALA A 449 -1.34 -34.63 7.32
N ASN A 450 -0.17 -35.25 7.08
CA ASN A 450 -0.03 -36.43 6.23
C ASN A 450 -0.09 -37.75 7.01
N GLU A 451 0.51 -37.79 8.20
CA GLU A 451 0.59 -38.96 9.06
C GLU A 451 -0.23 -38.74 10.32
N ALA A 452 -1.08 -39.71 10.66
CA ALA A 452 -1.95 -39.65 11.83
C ALA A 452 -1.44 -40.56 12.95
N VAL A 453 -1.41 -40.04 14.17
CA VAL A 453 -1.02 -40.79 15.38
C VAL A 453 -2.14 -40.66 16.42
N ASP A 454 -2.65 -41.80 16.86
CA ASP A 454 -3.65 -41.85 17.93
C ASP A 454 -2.97 -41.86 19.30
N ILE A 455 -3.43 -40.96 20.18
CA ILE A 455 -2.89 -40.73 21.51
C ILE A 455 -4.00 -40.89 22.54
N ARG A 456 -3.64 -41.49 23.68
CA ARG A 456 -4.54 -41.69 24.82
C ARG A 456 -3.82 -41.33 26.11
N CYS A 457 -4.43 -40.44 26.89
CA CYS A 457 -3.91 -39.98 28.19
C CYS A 457 -5.02 -40.11 29.24
N GLU A 458 -4.65 -40.40 30.48
CA GLU A 458 -5.57 -40.47 31.62
C GLU A 458 -4.87 -39.91 32.86
N ALA A 459 -5.52 -38.96 33.53
CA ALA A 459 -4.97 -38.33 34.72
C ALA A 459 -6.06 -38.08 35.77
N PRO A 460 -5.69 -37.78 37.04
CA PRO A 460 -6.65 -37.50 38.10
C PRO A 460 -7.44 -36.18 37.94
N ASP A 461 -6.90 -35.21 37.20
CA ASP A 461 -7.49 -33.90 36.96
C ASP A 461 -7.01 -33.31 35.62
N ASP A 462 -7.61 -32.19 35.21
CA ASP A 462 -7.34 -31.57 33.90
C ASP A 462 -5.93 -30.96 33.81
N GLU A 463 -5.33 -30.53 34.92
CA GLU A 463 -3.98 -29.94 34.92
C GLU A 463 -2.94 -31.02 34.67
N LEU A 464 -3.03 -32.14 35.38
CA LEU A 464 -2.17 -33.30 35.14
C LEU A 464 -2.42 -33.91 33.75
N LEU A 465 -3.67 -33.89 33.28
CA LEU A 465 -4.02 -34.38 31.93
C LEU A 465 -3.37 -33.53 30.84
N LEU A 466 -3.27 -32.21 31.03
CA LEU A 466 -2.59 -31.31 30.08
C LEU A 466 -1.11 -31.66 29.97
N VAL A 467 -0.43 -31.87 31.09
CA VAL A 467 1.00 -32.22 31.12
C VAL A 467 1.24 -33.58 30.46
N ASP A 468 0.40 -34.58 30.77
CA ASP A 468 0.49 -35.92 30.17
C ASP A 468 0.26 -35.86 28.64
N TRP A 469 -0.73 -35.08 28.21
CA TRP A 469 -1.03 -34.83 26.80
C TRP A 469 0.15 -34.23 26.03
N LEU A 470 0.73 -33.14 26.53
CA LEU A 470 1.84 -32.46 25.87
C LEU A 470 3.11 -33.31 25.89
N ASN A 471 3.43 -33.99 27.00
CA ASN A 471 4.60 -34.87 27.07
C ASN A 471 4.45 -36.11 26.17
N THR A 472 3.24 -36.65 26.03
CA THR A 472 3.00 -37.75 25.09
C THR A 472 3.21 -37.30 23.65
N LEU A 473 2.77 -36.09 23.28
CA LEU A 473 3.06 -35.52 21.97
C LEU A 473 4.57 -35.34 21.73
N ILE A 474 5.31 -34.80 22.70
CA ILE A 474 6.77 -34.63 22.62
C ILE A 474 7.45 -35.99 22.41
N LEU A 475 7.03 -37.01 23.15
CA LEU A 475 7.54 -38.38 23.01
C LEU A 475 7.27 -38.94 21.61
N GLU A 476 6.05 -38.78 21.08
CA GLU A 476 5.70 -39.26 19.74
C GLU A 476 6.46 -38.49 18.63
N MET A 477 6.63 -37.17 18.78
CA MET A 477 7.45 -36.36 17.86
C MET A 477 8.89 -36.87 17.83
N ALA A 478 9.50 -37.11 18.99
CA ALA A 478 10.87 -37.60 19.12
C ALA A 478 11.03 -39.03 18.60
N ALA A 479 10.13 -39.95 18.97
CA ALA A 479 10.22 -41.36 18.60
C ALA A 479 10.01 -41.62 17.10
N ARG A 480 9.18 -40.80 16.44
CA ARG A 480 8.85 -40.94 15.02
C ARG A 480 9.56 -39.95 14.11
N HIS A 481 10.30 -39.01 14.67
CA HIS A 481 10.86 -37.86 13.95
C HIS A 481 9.79 -37.09 13.15
N LEU A 482 8.62 -36.86 13.77
CA LEU A 482 7.49 -36.12 13.19
C LEU A 482 7.31 -34.76 13.88
N LEU A 483 6.74 -33.80 13.16
CA LEU A 483 6.11 -32.60 13.72
C LEU A 483 4.60 -32.67 13.46
N PHE A 484 3.79 -32.30 14.46
CA PHE A 484 2.33 -32.31 14.36
C PHE A 484 1.78 -30.89 14.20
N GLY A 485 0.95 -30.63 13.19
CA GLY A 485 0.37 -29.30 12.92
C GLY A 485 -1.15 -29.22 13.14
N ARG A 486 -1.79 -30.38 13.30
CA ARG A 486 -3.24 -30.51 13.49
C ARG A 486 -3.54 -31.53 14.56
N PHE A 487 -4.52 -31.21 15.40
CA PHE A 487 -4.96 -32.03 16.51
C PHE A 487 -6.49 -32.11 16.49
N GLU A 488 -7.03 -33.25 16.85
CA GLU A 488 -8.44 -33.44 17.17
C GLU A 488 -8.47 -34.14 18.53
N VAL A 489 -9.02 -33.47 19.53
CA VAL A 489 -9.05 -33.97 20.91
C VAL A 489 -10.49 -34.29 21.28
N ARG A 490 -10.68 -35.33 22.08
CA ARG A 490 -11.95 -35.69 22.71
C ARG A 490 -11.70 -36.02 24.17
N LEU A 491 -12.53 -35.48 25.04
CA LEU A 491 -12.44 -35.68 26.49
C LEU A 491 -13.69 -36.41 26.99
N ASP A 492 -13.48 -37.43 27.82
CA ASP A 492 -14.51 -38.14 28.58
C ASP A 492 -14.09 -38.16 30.05
N GLY A 493 -14.55 -37.17 30.82
CA GLY A 493 -13.97 -36.86 32.14
C GLY A 493 -12.49 -36.49 32.02
N HIS A 494 -11.64 -37.13 32.80
CA HIS A 494 -10.18 -36.92 32.78
C HIS A 494 -9.45 -37.96 31.90
N ARG A 495 -10.13 -38.47 30.87
CA ARG A 495 -9.56 -39.31 29.82
C ARG A 495 -9.55 -38.55 28.50
N LEU A 496 -8.37 -38.46 27.90
CA LEU A 496 -8.15 -37.81 26.61
C LEU A 496 -7.92 -38.86 25.54
N HIS A 497 -8.68 -38.74 24.45
CA HIS A 497 -8.45 -39.44 23.20
C HIS A 497 -8.19 -38.40 22.13
N ALA A 498 -7.04 -38.48 21.46
CA ALA A 498 -6.72 -37.54 20.41
C ALA A 498 -6.12 -38.24 19.19
N THR A 499 -6.29 -37.60 18.04
CA THR A 499 -5.51 -37.91 16.85
C THR A 499 -4.67 -36.68 16.51
N ALA A 500 -3.36 -36.86 16.38
CA ALA A 500 -2.42 -35.82 15.97
C ALA A 500 -1.98 -36.10 14.53
N TRP A 501 -2.01 -35.08 13.67
CA TRP A 501 -1.56 -35.19 12.28
C TRP A 501 -0.32 -34.34 12.01
N GLY A 502 0.62 -34.95 11.31
CA GLY A 502 1.94 -34.38 11.10
C GLY A 502 2.66 -34.89 9.86
N GLU A 503 3.92 -34.51 9.74
CA GLU A 503 4.85 -34.96 8.70
C GLU A 503 6.27 -35.13 9.29
N PRO A 504 7.15 -35.88 8.62
CA PRO A 504 8.55 -36.00 9.01
C PRO A 504 9.25 -34.64 9.06
N VAL A 505 10.13 -34.46 10.05
CA VAL A 505 10.92 -33.23 10.19
C VAL A 505 11.79 -33.01 8.95
N ASP A 506 11.62 -31.86 8.31
CA ASP A 506 12.44 -31.36 7.20
C ASP A 506 13.14 -30.07 7.66
N PRO A 507 14.46 -30.10 7.94
CA PRO A 507 15.20 -28.93 8.39
C PRO A 507 15.17 -27.73 7.43
N GLY A 508 15.03 -27.97 6.12
CA GLY A 508 14.96 -26.91 5.12
C GLY A 508 13.59 -26.21 5.10
N LYS A 509 12.53 -26.96 5.36
CA LYS A 509 11.15 -26.47 5.41
C LYS A 509 10.78 -25.89 6.78
N HIS A 510 11.04 -26.63 7.85
CA HIS A 510 10.53 -26.33 9.18
C HIS A 510 11.45 -25.43 10.00
N GLN A 511 12.75 -25.37 9.68
CA GLN A 511 13.75 -24.55 10.37
C GLN A 511 13.58 -24.57 11.91
N PRO A 512 13.64 -25.75 12.55
CA PRO A 512 13.29 -25.88 13.97
C PRO A 512 14.16 -24.95 14.82
N ALA A 513 13.53 -24.04 15.55
CA ALA A 513 14.22 -22.98 16.28
C ALA A 513 14.87 -23.50 17.58
N VAL A 514 14.21 -24.46 18.25
CA VAL A 514 14.62 -25.09 19.52
C VAL A 514 14.03 -26.50 19.64
N GLU A 515 14.54 -27.32 20.56
CA GLU A 515 14.04 -28.67 20.84
C GLU A 515 13.32 -28.69 22.20
N ILE A 516 12.05 -29.11 22.23
CA ILE A 516 11.29 -29.18 23.48
C ILE A 516 11.63 -30.49 24.21
N LYS A 517 12.14 -30.40 25.43
CA LYS A 517 12.48 -31.55 26.28
C LYS A 517 11.28 -32.08 27.07
N GLY A 518 10.33 -31.22 27.41
CA GLY A 518 9.14 -31.61 28.18
C GLY A 518 8.23 -30.46 28.58
N ALA A 519 6.95 -30.75 28.80
CA ALA A 519 6.02 -29.88 29.50
C ALA A 519 6.19 -30.04 31.02
N THR A 520 6.24 -28.91 31.74
CA THR A 520 6.51 -28.86 33.18
C THR A 520 5.27 -28.50 34.00
N TYR A 521 5.37 -28.65 35.32
CA TYR A 521 4.32 -28.21 36.26
C TYR A 521 4.37 -26.70 36.57
N THR A 522 5.28 -25.95 35.95
CA THR A 522 5.45 -24.51 36.18
C THR A 522 4.37 -23.73 35.44
N GLU A 523 3.73 -22.78 36.14
CA GLU A 523 2.57 -22.02 35.65
C GLU A 523 1.45 -22.93 35.10
N LEU A 524 1.37 -24.18 35.58
CA LEU A 524 0.37 -25.14 35.16
C LEU A 524 -1.01 -24.68 35.64
N LYS A 525 -1.92 -24.51 34.68
CA LYS A 525 -3.30 -24.15 35.00
C LYS A 525 -4.27 -24.51 33.89
N VAL A 526 -5.39 -25.11 34.28
CA VAL A 526 -6.56 -25.32 33.40
C VAL A 526 -7.78 -24.70 34.06
N GLY A 527 -8.49 -23.84 33.35
CA GLY A 527 -9.67 -23.20 33.93
C GLY A 527 -10.37 -22.26 32.96
N ARG A 528 -11.26 -21.42 33.49
CA ARG A 528 -11.93 -20.38 32.72
C ARG A 528 -11.34 -19.01 33.01
N ASN A 529 -11.13 -18.21 31.97
CA ASN A 529 -10.71 -16.82 32.10
C ASN A 529 -11.92 -15.91 32.40
N GLU A 530 -11.67 -14.61 32.60
CA GLU A 530 -12.70 -13.61 32.89
C GLU A 530 -13.75 -13.46 31.77
N SER A 531 -13.40 -13.85 30.53
CA SER A 531 -14.33 -13.86 29.40
C SER A 531 -15.14 -15.16 29.26
N GLY A 532 -14.97 -16.11 30.19
CA GLY A 532 -15.67 -17.39 30.21
C GLY A 532 -15.13 -18.45 29.24
N GLN A 533 -14.05 -18.17 28.51
CA GLN A 533 -13.35 -19.15 27.68
C GLN A 533 -12.50 -20.08 28.55
N TRP A 534 -12.36 -21.33 28.11
CA TRP A 534 -11.39 -22.25 28.69
C TRP A 534 -9.99 -21.87 28.25
N PHE A 535 -9.03 -21.97 29.18
CA PHE A 535 -7.62 -21.91 28.88
C PHE A 535 -6.88 -23.08 29.53
N ALA A 536 -5.79 -23.49 28.91
CA ALA A 536 -4.90 -24.54 29.34
C ALA A 536 -3.46 -24.06 29.13
N GLN A 537 -2.66 -24.00 30.20
CA GLN A 537 -1.29 -23.46 30.13
C GLN A 537 -0.30 -24.25 30.98
N CYS A 538 0.96 -24.22 30.55
CA CYS A 538 2.13 -24.62 31.33
C CYS A 538 3.40 -23.99 30.70
N VAL A 539 4.55 -24.20 31.32
CA VAL A 539 5.86 -23.89 30.72
C VAL A 539 6.46 -25.15 30.12
N VAL A 540 7.08 -25.03 28.95
CA VAL A 540 7.84 -26.10 28.29
C VAL A 540 9.35 -25.83 28.37
N ASP A 541 10.12 -26.86 28.75
CA ASP A 541 11.59 -26.87 28.80
C ASP A 541 12.13 -27.02 27.36
N VAL A 542 12.96 -26.07 26.93
CA VAL A 542 13.52 -25.96 25.56
C VAL A 542 15.04 -25.99 25.50
#